data_AF-A0AAN8I9J0-F1
#
_entry.id   AF-A0AAN8I9J0-F1
#
_cell.length_a   1.000
_cell.length_b   1.000
_cell.length_c   1.000
_cell.angle_alpha   90.00
_cell.angle_beta   90.00
_cell.angle_gamma   90.00
#
_symmetry.space_group_name_H-M   'P 1'
#
loop_
_entity.id
_entity.type
_entity.pdbx_description
1 polymer ?
#
loop_
_entity_poly.entity_id
_entity_poly.type
_entity_poly.pdbx_seq_one_letter_code
_entity_poly.pdbx_strand_id
1 'polypeptide(L)'
;MFFSPDTDILVLVTANYVLLLKNTSISMASGVVQIEPLWRALGKERAKALPAFHAFTGADNTGRFSRIGKATWLQIYLKADEDIINALQMLLDEAEVAEEMLSTLASFVCAAYSPKGINIKTIPELRWHLFCKHRAESDKLPPTLGALKQHILRVHVQTRVWAQAAIALQDPQLDPLHNGYFRDSDGMKPTTTEVLPAPKAIIEMVQCRCKSNCSSGRCSS
;
A
#
# COMPACT_ATOMS: atom_id res chain seq x y z
N MET A 1 -12.81 -20.22 -16.92
CA MET A 1 -12.18 -20.58 -15.63
C MET A 1 -10.72 -20.16 -15.71
N PHE A 2 -10.22 -19.43 -14.72
CA PHE A 2 -8.81 -19.09 -14.57
C PHE A 2 -8.14 -20.12 -13.65
N PHE A 3 -6.87 -20.42 -13.88
CA PHE A 3 -6.07 -21.29 -13.01
C PHE A 3 -4.89 -20.49 -12.50
N SER A 4 -4.92 -20.10 -11.23
CA SER A 4 -3.79 -19.42 -10.60
C SER A 4 -3.88 -19.55 -9.08
N PRO A 5 -2.79 -19.93 -8.40
CA PRO A 5 -2.71 -19.86 -6.95
C PRO A 5 -2.57 -18.42 -6.43
N ASP A 6 -2.33 -17.45 -7.33
CA ASP A 6 -1.94 -16.09 -6.99
C ASP A 6 -3.15 -15.18 -6.67
N THR A 7 -3.00 -14.37 -5.63
CA THR A 7 -3.98 -13.36 -5.23
C THR A 7 -4.06 -12.22 -6.25
N ASP A 8 -2.95 -11.88 -6.91
CA ASP A 8 -2.91 -10.83 -7.94
C ASP A 8 -3.92 -11.13 -9.05
N ILE A 9 -3.99 -12.39 -9.49
CA ILE A 9 -4.94 -12.82 -10.52
C ILE A 9 -6.38 -12.75 -10.02
N LEU A 10 -6.66 -13.17 -8.78
CA LEU A 10 -8.00 -13.02 -8.20
C LEU A 10 -8.46 -11.55 -8.20
N VAL A 11 -7.56 -10.64 -7.84
CA VAL A 11 -7.82 -9.20 -7.78
C VAL A 11 -8.09 -8.64 -9.17
N LEU A 12 -7.24 -8.96 -10.15
CA LEU A 12 -7.39 -8.50 -11.54
C LEU A 12 -8.69 -9.02 -12.20
N VAL A 13 -8.98 -10.31 -12.01
CA VAL A 13 -10.20 -10.94 -12.53
C VAL A 13 -11.45 -10.34 -11.89
N THR A 14 -11.40 -10.05 -10.58
CA THR A 14 -12.51 -9.38 -9.88
C THR A 14 -12.72 -7.96 -10.39
N ALA A 15 -11.66 -7.17 -10.56
CA ALA A 15 -11.76 -5.80 -11.05
C ALA A 15 -12.33 -5.71 -12.48
N ASN A 16 -12.01 -6.70 -13.32
CA ASN A 16 -12.42 -6.76 -14.72
C ASN A 16 -13.68 -7.60 -14.97
N TYR A 17 -14.43 -7.99 -13.93
CA TYR A 17 -15.56 -8.93 -14.05
C TYR A 17 -16.56 -8.55 -15.16
N VAL A 18 -16.81 -7.26 -15.39
CA VAL A 18 -17.74 -6.76 -16.41
C VAL A 18 -17.31 -7.09 -17.86
N LEU A 19 -16.02 -7.40 -18.07
CA LEU A 19 -15.46 -7.82 -19.36
C LEU A 19 -15.49 -9.35 -19.53
N LEU A 20 -15.86 -10.09 -18.49
CA LEU A 20 -15.77 -11.54 -18.45
C LEU A 20 -17.13 -12.20 -18.70
N LEU A 21 -17.09 -13.49 -19.06
CA LEU A 21 -18.29 -14.29 -19.19
C LEU A 21 -18.97 -14.49 -17.82
N LYS A 22 -20.31 -14.57 -17.81
CA LYS A 22 -21.06 -14.97 -16.62
C LYS A 22 -20.57 -16.34 -16.12
N ASN A 23 -20.64 -16.58 -14.81
CA ASN A 23 -20.12 -17.77 -14.14
C ASN A 23 -18.60 -17.96 -14.26
N THR A 24 -17.85 -16.88 -14.48
CA THR A 24 -16.38 -16.93 -14.39
C THR A 24 -15.96 -17.31 -12.98
N SER A 25 -15.04 -18.28 -12.91
CA SER A 25 -14.41 -18.76 -11.68
C SER A 25 -12.89 -18.79 -11.81
N ILE A 26 -12.21 -18.75 -10.67
CA ILE A 26 -10.77 -18.95 -10.53
C ILE A 26 -10.52 -20.17 -9.64
N SER A 27 -9.63 -21.06 -10.08
CA SER A 27 -9.14 -22.17 -9.29
C SER A 27 -7.86 -21.73 -8.57
N MET A 28 -7.91 -21.75 -7.25
CA MET A 28 -6.81 -21.41 -6.33
C MET A 28 -6.44 -22.64 -5.50
N ALA A 29 -5.31 -22.58 -4.79
CA ALA A 29 -4.90 -23.65 -3.88
C ALA A 29 -5.94 -23.96 -2.78
N SER A 30 -6.73 -22.97 -2.37
CA SER A 30 -7.81 -23.12 -1.39
C SER A 30 -9.13 -23.60 -1.99
N GLY A 31 -9.20 -23.85 -3.30
CA GLY A 31 -10.39 -24.29 -4.01
C GLY A 31 -10.84 -23.33 -5.11
N VAL A 32 -12.01 -23.61 -5.68
CA VAL A 32 -12.60 -22.81 -6.76
C VAL A 32 -13.44 -21.67 -6.18
N VAL A 33 -13.16 -20.46 -6.63
CA VAL A 33 -13.85 -19.24 -6.24
C VAL A 33 -14.65 -18.69 -7.42
N GLN A 34 -15.95 -18.46 -7.21
CA GLN A 34 -16.80 -17.76 -8.17
C GLN A 34 -16.58 -16.25 -8.07
N ILE A 35 -16.41 -15.57 -9.21
CA ILE A 35 -16.06 -14.15 -9.23
C ILE A 35 -17.28 -13.26 -9.03
N GLU A 36 -18.42 -13.64 -9.61
CA GLU A 36 -19.65 -12.83 -9.56
C GLU A 36 -20.10 -12.50 -8.13
N PRO A 37 -20.15 -13.45 -7.16
CA PRO A 37 -20.53 -13.12 -5.79
C PRO A 37 -19.57 -12.13 -5.12
N LEU A 38 -18.27 -12.24 -5.38
CA LEU A 38 -17.26 -11.32 -4.84
C LEU A 38 -17.44 -9.92 -5.43
N TRP A 39 -17.58 -9.82 -6.75
CA TRP A 39 -17.79 -8.54 -7.43
C TRP A 39 -19.09 -7.87 -6.95
N ARG A 40 -20.18 -8.63 -6.79
CA ARG A 40 -21.46 -8.11 -6.26
C ARG A 40 -21.34 -7.62 -4.82
N ALA A 41 -20.60 -8.35 -3.96
CA ALA A 41 -20.40 -7.98 -2.57
C ALA A 41 -19.55 -6.70 -2.41
N LEU A 42 -18.55 -6.51 -3.28
CA LEU A 42 -17.73 -5.30 -3.30
C LEU A 42 -18.47 -4.10 -3.91
N GLY A 43 -19.26 -4.34 -4.94
CA GLY A 43 -19.82 -3.30 -5.79
C GLY A 43 -18.80 -2.75 -6.79
N LYS A 44 -19.31 -2.08 -7.83
CA LYS A 44 -18.52 -1.63 -8.99
C LYS A 44 -17.29 -0.80 -8.61
N GLU A 45 -17.46 0.21 -7.76
CA GLU A 45 -16.39 1.17 -7.44
C GLU A 45 -15.25 0.54 -6.63
N ARG A 46 -15.58 -0.30 -5.64
CA ARG A 46 -14.57 -1.03 -4.86
C ARG A 46 -13.98 -2.21 -5.64
N ALA A 47 -14.70 -2.81 -6.57
CA ALA A 47 -14.11 -3.79 -7.48
C ALA A 47 -13.07 -3.12 -8.38
N LYS A 48 -13.37 -1.94 -8.94
CA LYS A 48 -12.43 -1.16 -9.78
C LYS A 48 -11.18 -0.76 -9.00
N ALA A 49 -11.32 -0.28 -7.76
CA ALA A 49 -10.18 0.12 -6.91
C ALA A 49 -9.37 -1.06 -6.33
N LEU A 50 -9.84 -2.31 -6.46
CA LEU A 50 -9.24 -3.47 -5.80
C LEU A 50 -7.76 -3.72 -6.18
N PRO A 51 -7.33 -3.58 -7.46
CA PRO A 51 -5.92 -3.72 -7.83
C PRO A 51 -5.03 -2.68 -7.14
N ALA A 52 -5.48 -1.42 -7.08
CA ALA A 52 -4.77 -0.37 -6.38
C ALA A 52 -4.72 -0.60 -4.88
N PHE A 53 -5.82 -1.02 -4.26
CA PHE A 53 -5.83 -1.41 -2.86
C PHE A 53 -4.86 -2.57 -2.57
N HIS A 54 -4.84 -3.59 -3.42
CA HIS A 54 -3.96 -4.74 -3.24
C HIS A 54 -2.49 -4.36 -3.34
N ALA A 55 -2.12 -3.65 -4.42
CA ALA A 55 -0.78 -3.10 -4.61
C ALA A 55 -0.41 -2.16 -3.45
N PHE A 56 -1.32 -1.33 -2.98
CA PHE A 56 -1.05 -0.39 -1.88
C PHE A 56 -0.73 -1.11 -0.57
N THR A 57 -1.47 -2.15 -0.21
CA THR A 57 -1.42 -2.72 1.15
C THR A 57 -0.43 -3.87 1.33
N GLY A 58 0.00 -4.49 0.24
CA GLY A 58 1.03 -5.53 0.28
C GLY A 58 0.91 -6.56 -0.83
N ALA A 59 1.13 -6.11 -2.07
CA ALA A 59 1.53 -6.98 -3.16
C ALA A 59 3.04 -7.28 -3.04
N ASP A 60 3.50 -8.32 -3.74
CA ASP A 60 4.87 -8.85 -3.57
C ASP A 60 5.96 -7.83 -3.96
N ASN A 61 5.62 -6.82 -4.77
CA ASN A 61 6.52 -5.84 -5.36
C ASN A 61 6.54 -4.46 -4.67
N THR A 62 5.50 -4.09 -3.93
CA THR A 62 5.36 -2.75 -3.32
C THR A 62 5.74 -2.74 -1.83
N GLY A 63 5.83 -3.92 -1.21
CA GLY A 63 6.13 -4.08 0.22
C GLY A 63 4.88 -3.95 1.08
N ARG A 64 5.03 -4.20 2.40
CA ARG A 64 3.90 -4.24 3.34
C ARG A 64 4.01 -3.17 4.42
N PHE A 65 2.87 -2.71 4.89
CA PHE A 65 2.78 -1.89 6.09
C PHE A 65 3.08 -2.73 7.34
N SER A 66 4.01 -2.26 8.17
CA SER A 66 4.41 -2.97 9.38
C SER A 66 3.24 -3.13 10.35
N ARG A 67 3.08 -4.32 10.92
CA ARG A 67 2.06 -4.68 11.94
C ARG A 67 0.59 -4.61 11.51
N ILE A 68 0.27 -4.28 10.26
CA ILE A 68 -1.10 -4.30 9.75
C ILE A 68 -1.31 -5.53 8.85
N GLY A 69 -2.27 -6.39 9.20
CA GLY A 69 -2.58 -7.60 8.44
C GLY A 69 -3.61 -7.38 7.32
N LYS A 70 -3.65 -8.30 6.34
CA LYS A 70 -4.60 -8.26 5.19
C LYS A 70 -6.06 -8.15 5.63
N ALA A 71 -6.46 -8.88 6.68
CA ALA A 71 -7.83 -8.81 7.22
C ALA A 71 -8.18 -7.42 7.77
N THR A 72 -7.24 -6.78 8.47
CA THR A 72 -7.41 -5.41 8.97
C THR A 72 -7.53 -4.43 7.82
N TRP A 73 -6.63 -4.51 6.84
CA TRP A 73 -6.70 -3.67 5.63
C TRP A 73 -8.02 -3.82 4.90
N LEU A 74 -8.51 -5.05 4.72
CA LEU A 74 -9.79 -5.29 4.06
C LEU A 74 -10.96 -4.68 4.85
N GLN A 75 -10.97 -4.79 6.18
CA GLN A 75 -12.01 -4.16 7.00
C GLN A 75 -12.02 -2.64 6.89
N ILE A 76 -10.84 -2.01 6.82
CA ILE A 76 -10.72 -0.56 6.65
C ILE A 76 -11.18 -0.17 5.25
N TYR A 77 -10.78 -0.91 4.22
CA TYR A 77 -11.19 -0.70 2.84
C TYR A 77 -12.70 -0.78 2.62
N LEU A 78 -13.36 -1.78 3.22
CA LEU A 78 -14.81 -1.94 3.14
C LEU A 78 -15.58 -0.81 3.84
N LYS A 79 -14.95 -0.10 4.78
CA LYS A 79 -15.51 1.05 5.50
C LYS A 79 -15.02 2.40 4.99
N ALA A 80 -14.08 2.41 4.06
CA ALA A 80 -13.51 3.63 3.51
C ALA A 80 -14.58 4.44 2.78
N ASP A 81 -14.50 5.76 2.92
CA ASP A 81 -15.37 6.71 2.22
C ASP A 81 -15.04 6.79 0.72
N GLU A 82 -15.87 7.52 -0.02
CA GLU A 82 -15.75 7.65 -1.46
C GLU A 82 -14.44 8.33 -1.88
N ASP A 83 -13.91 9.27 -1.09
CA ASP A 83 -12.66 9.96 -1.40
C ASP A 83 -11.47 8.99 -1.42
N ILE A 84 -11.39 8.08 -0.44
CA ILE A 84 -10.37 7.02 -0.44
C ILE A 84 -10.52 6.10 -1.65
N ILE A 85 -11.75 5.67 -1.96
CA ILE A 85 -11.98 4.78 -3.11
C ILE A 85 -11.60 5.48 -4.42
N ASN A 86 -11.98 6.74 -4.58
CA ASN A 86 -11.63 7.56 -5.73
C ASN A 86 -10.10 7.74 -5.86
N ALA A 87 -9.40 8.06 -4.76
CA ALA A 87 -7.95 8.20 -4.78
C ALA A 87 -7.24 6.89 -5.17
N LEU A 88 -7.74 5.73 -4.71
CA LEU A 88 -7.23 4.44 -5.14
C LEU A 88 -7.51 4.18 -6.62
N GLN A 89 -8.68 4.57 -7.14
CA GLN A 89 -8.97 4.44 -8.56
C GLN A 89 -8.09 5.36 -9.42
N MET A 90 -7.81 6.59 -8.97
CA MET A 90 -6.96 7.52 -9.70
C MET A 90 -5.55 6.97 -9.94
N LEU A 91 -5.02 6.11 -9.06
CA LEU A 91 -3.76 5.40 -9.30
C LEU A 91 -3.80 4.47 -10.53
N LEU A 92 -4.97 4.10 -11.05
CA LEU A 92 -5.10 3.26 -12.25
C LEU A 92 -5.03 4.08 -13.54
N ASP A 93 -5.42 5.35 -13.49
CA ASP A 93 -5.79 6.14 -14.68
C ASP A 93 -4.98 7.44 -14.80
N GLU A 94 -4.60 8.07 -13.68
CA GLU A 94 -3.94 9.38 -13.67
C GLU A 94 -2.47 9.31 -14.09
N ALA A 95 -2.01 10.36 -14.77
CA ALA A 95 -0.63 10.49 -15.23
C ALA A 95 0.36 10.69 -14.08
N GLU A 96 -0.04 11.37 -13.01
CA GLU A 96 0.83 11.73 -11.88
C GLU A 96 0.08 11.61 -10.54
N VAL A 97 0.83 11.46 -9.45
CA VAL A 97 0.27 11.49 -8.09
C VAL A 97 0.17 12.93 -7.60
N ALA A 98 -1.04 13.49 -7.65
CA ALA A 98 -1.32 14.82 -7.10
C ALA A 98 -1.18 14.86 -5.57
N GLU A 99 -0.87 16.03 -5.01
CA GLU A 99 -0.72 16.21 -3.55
C GLU A 99 -2.02 15.94 -2.78
N GLU A 100 -3.19 16.21 -3.36
CA GLU A 100 -4.49 15.85 -2.77
C GLU A 100 -4.67 14.33 -2.69
N MET A 101 -4.32 13.60 -3.76
CA MET A 101 -4.34 12.13 -3.77
C MET A 101 -3.41 11.56 -2.69
N LEU A 102 -2.20 12.13 -2.57
CA LEU A 102 -1.25 11.76 -1.52
C LEU A 102 -1.83 11.99 -0.12
N SER A 103 -2.47 13.14 0.12
CA SER A 103 -3.12 13.47 1.40
C SER A 103 -4.25 12.49 1.74
N THR A 104 -5.11 12.19 0.76
CA THR A 104 -6.22 11.25 0.91
C THR A 104 -5.72 9.84 1.25
N LEU A 105 -4.73 9.33 0.50
CA LEU A 105 -4.12 8.03 0.78
C LEU A 105 -3.33 8.02 2.11
N ALA A 106 -2.76 9.14 2.52
CA ALA A 106 -2.15 9.27 3.85
C ALA A 106 -3.19 9.15 4.98
N SER A 107 -4.38 9.72 4.80
CA SER A 107 -5.47 9.57 5.76
C SER A 107 -5.97 8.12 5.86
N PHE A 108 -5.95 7.37 4.74
CA PHE A 108 -6.25 5.93 4.73
C PHE A 108 -5.26 5.13 5.55
N VAL A 109 -3.96 5.43 5.43
CA VAL A 109 -2.92 4.84 6.29
C VAL A 109 -3.14 5.23 7.74
N CYS A 110 -3.53 6.48 8.03
CA CYS A 110 -3.81 6.88 9.39
C CYS A 110 -4.95 6.07 10.02
N ALA A 111 -6.02 5.78 9.26
CA ALA A 111 -7.11 4.93 9.72
C ALA A 111 -6.63 3.52 10.11
N ALA A 112 -5.61 2.99 9.44
CA ALA A 112 -5.06 1.67 9.74
C ALA A 112 -4.23 1.61 11.02
N TYR A 113 -3.53 2.69 11.35
CA TYR A 113 -2.66 2.78 12.53
C TYR A 113 -3.33 3.44 13.74
N SER A 114 -4.51 4.04 13.57
CA SER A 114 -5.20 4.76 14.64
C SER A 114 -5.72 3.79 15.71
N PRO A 115 -5.45 4.07 17.00
CA PRO A 115 -6.11 3.36 18.10
C PRO A 115 -7.63 3.53 18.02
N LYS A 116 -8.37 2.55 18.55
CA LYS A 116 -9.84 2.59 18.57
C LYS A 116 -10.35 3.87 19.24
N GLY A 117 -11.22 4.60 18.55
CA GLY A 117 -11.81 5.85 19.05
C GLY A 117 -10.95 7.10 18.82
N ILE A 118 -9.77 6.97 18.23
CA ILE A 118 -8.93 8.10 17.83
C ILE A 118 -9.08 8.33 16.32
N ASN A 119 -9.29 9.58 15.93
CA ASN A 119 -9.41 10.00 14.53
C ASN A 119 -8.39 11.10 14.24
N ILE A 120 -7.17 10.70 13.89
CA ILE A 120 -6.11 11.59 13.42
C ILE A 120 -5.91 11.28 11.95
N LYS A 121 -5.97 12.29 11.08
CA LYS A 121 -5.94 12.10 9.62
C LYS A 121 -4.58 12.40 8.97
N THR A 122 -3.62 12.95 9.72
CA THR A 122 -2.30 13.27 9.20
C THR A 122 -1.23 12.36 9.77
N ILE A 123 -0.31 11.91 8.91
CA ILE A 123 0.79 11.02 9.29
C ILE A 123 1.68 11.64 10.38
N PRO A 124 2.12 12.92 10.30
CA PRO A 124 2.96 13.51 11.33
C PRO A 124 2.29 13.54 12.71
N GLU A 125 1.02 13.97 12.78
CA GLU A 125 0.28 14.03 14.05
C GLU A 125 0.05 12.64 14.62
N LEU A 126 -0.30 11.65 13.79
CA LEU A 126 -0.53 10.28 14.25
C LEU A 126 0.77 9.65 14.77
N ARG A 127 1.89 9.84 14.06
CA ARG A 127 3.21 9.39 14.53
C ARG A 127 3.55 9.99 15.89
N TRP A 128 3.36 11.30 16.04
CA TRP A 128 3.60 11.99 17.30
C TRP A 128 2.70 11.46 18.42
N HIS A 129 1.41 11.29 18.15
CA HIS A 129 0.45 10.74 19.10
C HIS A 129 0.85 9.33 19.57
N LEU A 130 1.14 8.43 18.63
CA LEU A 130 1.54 7.05 18.94
C LEU A 130 2.86 7.00 19.71
N PHE A 131 3.83 7.83 19.34
CA PHE A 131 5.12 7.90 20.02
C PHE A 131 4.96 8.39 21.47
N CYS A 132 4.27 9.52 21.68
CA CYS A 132 4.16 10.14 22.99
C CYS A 132 3.17 9.44 23.93
N LYS A 133 1.99 9.04 23.42
CA LYS A 133 0.89 8.51 24.25
C LYS A 133 0.92 7.01 24.39
N HIS A 134 1.37 6.30 23.35
CA HIS A 134 1.37 4.84 23.33
C HIS A 134 2.77 4.23 23.48
N ARG A 135 3.82 5.06 23.57
CA ARG A 135 5.23 4.63 23.60
C ARG A 135 5.51 3.60 22.51
N ALA A 136 4.91 3.82 21.33
CA ALA A 136 4.96 2.88 20.24
C ALA A 136 6.41 2.68 19.79
N GLU A 137 6.83 1.41 19.70
CA GLU A 137 8.07 1.03 19.04
C GLU A 137 8.05 1.45 17.57
N SER A 138 9.24 1.60 16.97
CA SER A 138 9.36 2.11 15.61
C SER A 138 8.59 1.29 14.57
N ASP A 139 8.40 0.00 14.79
CA ASP A 139 7.67 -0.90 13.89
C ASP A 139 6.14 -0.84 14.04
N LYS A 140 5.64 -0.14 15.07
CA LYS A 140 4.22 0.14 15.32
C LYS A 140 3.80 1.54 14.87
N LEU A 141 4.74 2.34 14.38
CA LEU A 141 4.44 3.65 13.80
C LEU A 141 4.05 3.48 12.31
N PRO A 142 3.12 4.30 11.78
CA PRO A 142 2.93 4.40 10.34
C PRO A 142 4.21 4.93 9.68
N PRO A 143 4.44 4.73 8.38
CA PRO A 143 5.60 5.28 7.68
C PRO A 143 5.68 6.81 7.82
N THR A 144 6.86 7.38 7.60
CA THR A 144 6.97 8.85 7.42
C THR A 144 6.25 9.27 6.14
N LEU A 145 5.91 10.56 6.03
CA LEU A 145 5.27 11.07 4.82
C LEU A 145 6.16 10.86 3.58
N GLY A 146 7.48 11.06 3.70
CA GLY A 146 8.40 10.83 2.59
C GLY A 146 8.52 9.35 2.20
N ALA A 147 8.52 8.43 3.17
CA ALA A 147 8.48 7.00 2.85
C ALA A 147 7.14 6.59 2.21
N LEU A 148 6.03 7.15 2.68
CA LEU A 148 4.71 6.91 2.11
C LEU A 148 4.59 7.46 0.69
N LYS A 149 5.13 8.65 0.40
CA LYS A 149 5.15 9.22 -0.96
C LYS A 149 5.85 8.27 -1.93
N GLN A 150 7.05 7.81 -1.58
CA GLN A 150 7.79 6.87 -2.42
C GLN A 150 7.06 5.53 -2.59
N HIS A 151 6.39 5.05 -1.53
CA HIS A 151 5.52 3.88 -1.62
C HIS A 151 4.39 4.06 -2.62
N ILE A 152 3.67 5.19 -2.54
CA ILE A 152 2.56 5.50 -3.44
C ILE A 152 3.02 5.59 -4.89
N LEU A 153 4.17 6.20 -5.16
CA LEU A 153 4.75 6.25 -6.52
C LEU A 153 5.02 4.85 -7.09
N ARG A 154 5.56 3.93 -6.29
CA ARG A 154 5.77 2.54 -6.74
C ARG A 154 4.45 1.80 -6.97
N VAL A 155 3.47 2.03 -6.10
CA VAL A 155 2.12 1.50 -6.26
C VAL A 155 1.52 2.01 -7.57
N HIS A 156 1.67 3.31 -7.86
CA HIS A 156 1.19 3.95 -9.09
C HIS A 156 1.75 3.28 -10.34
N VAL A 157 3.07 3.00 -10.38
CA VAL A 157 3.69 2.24 -11.48
C VAL A 157 3.02 0.86 -11.63
N GLN A 158 2.86 0.14 -10.53
CA GLN A 158 2.28 -1.20 -10.56
C GLN A 158 0.82 -1.20 -11.03
N THR A 159 0.02 -0.25 -10.54
CA THR A 159 -1.40 -0.15 -10.88
C THR A 159 -1.61 0.28 -12.32
N ARG A 160 -0.70 1.05 -12.91
CA ARG A 160 -0.75 1.42 -14.34
C ARG A 160 -0.45 0.26 -15.27
N VAL A 161 0.38 -0.69 -14.85
CA VAL A 161 0.55 -1.97 -15.56
C VAL A 161 -0.75 -2.79 -15.44
N TRP A 162 -1.29 -2.89 -14.23
CA TRP A 162 -2.51 -3.67 -13.96
C TRP A 162 -3.78 -3.11 -14.59
N ALA A 163 -3.89 -1.79 -14.77
CA ALA A 163 -4.98 -1.14 -15.49
C ALA A 163 -5.09 -1.62 -16.95
N GLN A 164 -3.98 -2.11 -17.51
CA GLN A 164 -3.89 -2.63 -18.87
C GLN A 164 -4.03 -4.17 -18.94
N ALA A 165 -4.51 -4.82 -17.88
CA ALA A 165 -4.60 -6.29 -17.82
C ALA A 165 -5.46 -6.91 -18.93
N ALA A 166 -6.43 -6.16 -19.48
CA ALA A 166 -7.27 -6.60 -20.60
C ALA A 166 -6.71 -6.23 -21.99
N ILE A 167 -5.58 -5.51 -22.05
CA ILE A 167 -4.97 -5.04 -23.29
C ILE A 167 -3.85 -6.00 -23.70
N ALA A 168 -3.92 -6.51 -24.93
CA ALA A 168 -2.96 -7.50 -25.44
C ALA A 168 -1.54 -6.94 -25.64
N LEU A 169 -1.43 -5.68 -26.08
CA LEU A 169 -0.18 -4.96 -26.23
C LEU A 169 -0.15 -3.83 -25.20
N GLN A 170 0.45 -4.13 -24.04
CA GLN A 170 0.60 -3.15 -22.97
C GLN A 170 1.67 -2.11 -23.34
N ASP A 171 1.41 -0.86 -22.97
CA ASP A 171 2.33 0.25 -23.12
C ASP A 171 2.66 0.81 -21.73
N PRO A 172 3.88 0.61 -21.20
CA PRO A 172 4.26 1.14 -19.89
C PRO A 172 4.24 2.68 -19.88
N GLN A 173 3.22 3.26 -19.23
CA GLN A 173 2.97 4.71 -19.28
C GLN A 173 3.75 5.51 -18.24
N LEU A 174 4.42 4.86 -17.28
CA LEU A 174 5.18 5.51 -16.22
C LEU A 174 6.63 5.01 -16.21
N ASP A 175 7.57 5.95 -16.15
CA ASP A 175 8.98 5.63 -15.92
C ASP A 175 9.22 5.36 -14.44
N PRO A 176 9.64 4.13 -14.05
CA PRO A 176 9.93 3.79 -12.66
C PRO A 176 10.99 4.69 -12.02
N LEU A 177 11.96 5.19 -12.79
CA LEU A 177 13.05 6.04 -12.27
C LEU A 177 12.57 7.41 -11.81
N HIS A 178 11.42 7.86 -12.30
CA HIS A 178 10.74 9.06 -11.83
C HIS A 178 9.64 8.75 -10.80
N ASN A 179 9.38 7.47 -10.52
CA ASN A 179 8.24 7.01 -9.71
C ASN A 179 8.66 5.98 -8.64
N GLY A 180 9.58 6.40 -7.77
CA GLY A 180 9.89 5.65 -6.56
C GLY A 180 10.92 4.54 -6.71
N TYR A 181 11.65 4.52 -7.82
CA TYR A 181 12.82 3.66 -8.02
C TYR A 181 14.05 4.48 -8.41
N PHE A 182 15.23 3.92 -8.15
CA PHE A 182 16.51 4.41 -8.68
C PHE A 182 17.29 3.23 -9.28
N ARG A 183 18.33 3.54 -10.05
CA ARG A 183 19.22 2.52 -10.65
C ARG A 183 20.61 2.61 -10.04
N ASP A 184 21.14 1.47 -9.62
CA ASP A 184 22.54 1.30 -9.23
C ASP A 184 23.22 0.15 -10.00
N SER A 185 24.40 -0.27 -9.56
CA SER A 185 25.18 -1.35 -10.21
C SER A 185 24.46 -2.70 -10.21
N ASP A 186 23.58 -2.95 -9.24
CA ASP A 186 22.88 -4.24 -9.10
C ASP A 186 21.51 -4.23 -9.79
N GLY A 187 21.12 -3.09 -10.37
CA GLY A 187 19.87 -2.92 -11.11
C GLY A 187 18.96 -1.86 -10.51
N MET A 188 17.64 -2.06 -10.69
CA MET A 188 16.63 -1.13 -10.22
C MET A 188 16.25 -1.45 -8.78
N LYS A 189 16.31 -0.45 -7.89
CA LYS A 189 15.97 -0.59 -6.47
C LYS A 189 14.92 0.43 -6.05
N PRO A 190 14.06 0.10 -5.07
CA PRO A 190 13.05 1.02 -4.59
C PRO A 190 13.68 2.15 -3.76
N THR A 191 13.27 3.39 -4.03
CA THR A 191 13.58 4.53 -3.18
C THR A 191 12.77 4.41 -1.89
N THR A 192 13.44 4.35 -0.73
CA THR A 192 12.76 4.07 0.54
C THR A 192 12.19 5.33 1.20
N THR A 193 12.92 6.45 1.15
CA THR A 193 12.51 7.76 1.67
C THR A 193 13.48 8.83 1.16
N GLU A 194 13.00 10.05 0.92
CA GLU A 194 13.85 11.22 0.62
C GLU A 194 14.11 12.08 1.87
N VAL A 195 13.44 11.77 2.98
CA VAL A 195 13.53 12.51 4.24
C VAL A 195 14.02 11.62 5.38
N LEU A 196 14.67 12.23 6.36
CA LEU A 196 15.11 11.53 7.57
C LEU A 196 13.91 10.93 8.33
N PRO A 197 14.08 9.75 8.96
CA PRO A 197 12.99 9.05 9.65
C PRO A 197 12.46 9.78 10.90
N ALA A 198 13.29 10.67 11.46
CA ALA A 198 13.00 11.56 12.57
C ALA A 198 13.82 12.87 12.44
N PRO A 199 13.47 13.95 13.14
CA PRO A 199 14.32 15.13 13.25
C PRO A 199 15.75 14.78 13.67
N LYS A 200 16.76 15.46 13.11
CA LYS A 200 18.19 15.21 13.41
C LYS A 200 18.47 15.20 14.92
N ALA A 201 17.90 16.16 15.65
CA ALA A 201 18.05 16.24 17.11
C ALA A 201 17.59 14.96 17.84
N ILE A 202 16.53 14.31 17.38
CA ILE A 202 16.06 13.04 17.97
C ILE A 202 17.01 11.91 17.60
N ILE A 203 17.47 11.85 16.34
CA ILE A 203 18.43 10.82 15.89
C ILE A 203 19.74 10.93 16.68
N GLU A 204 20.23 12.14 16.90
CA GLU A 204 21.46 12.41 17.67
C GLU A 204 21.32 12.10 19.17
N MET A 205 20.10 12.18 19.73
CA MET A 205 19.79 11.80 21.11
C MET A 205 19.68 10.28 21.30
N VAL A 206 19.32 9.53 20.26
CA VAL A 206 19.27 8.06 20.30
C VAL A 206 20.69 7.51 20.07
N GLN A 207 21.52 7.59 21.11
CA GLN A 207 22.83 6.94 21.13
C GLN A 207 22.70 5.55 21.76
N CYS A 208 23.23 4.53 21.09
CA CYS A 208 23.44 3.21 21.70
C CYS A 208 24.30 3.39 22.94
N ARG A 209 23.79 3.04 24.13
CA ARG A 209 24.62 2.97 25.35
C ARG A 209 25.42 1.68 25.46
N CYS A 210 25.60 1.01 24.33
CA CYS A 210 26.19 -0.30 24.21
C CYS A 210 27.69 -0.17 24.40
N LYS A 211 28.26 -0.88 25.37
CA LYS A 211 29.71 -0.86 25.63
C LYS A 211 30.51 -1.69 24.62
N SER A 212 29.84 -2.43 23.74
CA SER A 212 30.40 -3.30 22.70
C SER A 212 29.62 -3.13 21.39
N ASN A 213 30.15 -3.72 20.29
CA ASN A 213 29.52 -3.67 18.97
C ASN A 213 28.04 -4.09 19.03
N CYS A 214 27.16 -3.22 18.52
CA CYS A 214 25.72 -3.40 18.58
C CYS A 214 25.22 -4.29 17.45
N SER A 215 25.70 -5.53 17.40
CA SER A 215 25.40 -6.51 16.36
C SER A 215 23.97 -7.04 16.40
N SER A 216 23.26 -6.90 17.53
CA SER A 216 21.89 -7.40 17.72
C SER A 216 20.78 -6.39 17.41
N GLY A 217 21.12 -5.12 17.15
CA GLY A 217 20.13 -4.05 16.91
C GLY A 217 19.21 -3.74 18.10
N ARG A 218 19.50 -4.29 19.29
CA ARG A 218 18.73 -4.06 20.52
C ARG A 218 19.68 -3.60 21.62
N CYS A 219 19.44 -2.40 22.14
CA CYS A 219 20.09 -1.95 23.36
C CYS A 219 19.36 -2.59 24.55
N SER A 220 20.07 -3.32 25.41
CA SER A 220 19.53 -3.66 26.74
C SER A 220 19.46 -2.38 27.57
N SER A 221 18.28 -2.12 28.13
CA SER A 221 18.03 -1.06 29.12
C SER A 221 18.79 -1.30 30.41
#